data_AF-G2YAX5-F1
#
_entry.id   AF-G2YAX5-F1
#
_cell.length_a   1.000
_cell.length_b   1.000
_cell.length_c   1.000
_cell.angle_alpha   90.00
_cell.angle_beta   90.00
_cell.angle_gamma   90.00
#
_symmetry.space_group_name_H-M   'P 1'
#
loop_
_entity.id
_entity.type
_entity.pdbx_description
1 polymer ?
#
loop_
_entity_poly.entity_id
_entity_poly.type
_entity_poly.pdbx_seq_one_letter_code
_entity_poly.pdbx_strand_id
1 'polypeptide(L)'
;MGRYPRVQWSNATQLEPGQITGRPNNASVNMEDFAWKNFRGTINTFQPGDGTCVSDPCWYDAGLPNLQQTETIIIECNTESSCRNFNLENIEIYPQDYRNPTVICINATSTLNPDLGINCANGTFAPLS
;
A
#
# COMPACT_ATOMS: atom_id res chain seq x y z
N MET A 1 15.00 -9.85 -39.26
CA MET A 1 14.43 -8.66 -38.58
C MET A 1 14.03 -9.06 -37.17
N GLY A 2 14.85 -8.74 -36.17
CA GLY A 2 14.53 -9.01 -34.76
C GLY A 2 14.49 -7.69 -34.01
N ARG A 3 13.31 -7.29 -33.51
CA ARG A 3 13.17 -6.15 -32.60
C ARG A 3 13.45 -6.65 -31.18
N TYR A 4 14.55 -6.22 -30.58
CA TYR A 4 14.75 -6.34 -29.13
C TYR A 4 13.86 -5.32 -28.41
N PRO A 5 13.31 -5.66 -27.22
CA PRO A 5 12.59 -4.70 -26.40
C PRO A 5 13.54 -3.61 -25.89
N ARG A 6 13.11 -2.34 -25.97
CA ARG A 6 13.80 -1.21 -25.34
C ARG A 6 13.60 -1.30 -23.83
N VAL A 7 14.67 -1.61 -23.10
CA VAL A 7 14.76 -1.29 -21.67
C VAL A 7 15.00 0.21 -21.57
N GLN A 8 14.01 0.97 -21.08
CA GLN A 8 14.24 2.36 -20.68
C GLN A 8 15.02 2.34 -19.35
N TRP A 9 16.31 2.66 -19.42
CA TRP A 9 17.12 2.91 -18.23
C TRP A 9 16.66 4.20 -17.56
N SER A 10 16.15 4.10 -16.32
CA SER A 10 16.03 5.26 -15.46
C SER A 10 17.42 5.69 -14.99
N ASN A 11 17.72 7.00 -14.96
CA ASN A 11 18.97 7.53 -14.37
C ASN A 11 19.08 7.35 -12.84
N ALA A 12 18.16 6.62 -12.21
CA ALA A 12 18.20 6.33 -10.80
C ALA A 12 19.29 5.27 -10.54
N THR A 13 20.38 5.71 -9.91
CA THR A 13 21.45 4.80 -9.46
C THR A 13 21.21 4.53 -7.99
N GLN A 14 20.95 3.26 -7.63
CA GLN A 14 20.95 2.87 -6.23
C GLN A 14 22.41 2.78 -5.77
N LEU A 15 22.89 3.84 -5.13
CA LEU A 15 24.27 3.92 -4.65
C LEU A 15 24.46 3.17 -3.32
N GLU A 16 23.38 2.97 -2.55
CA GLU A 16 23.39 2.30 -1.24
C GLU A 16 22.11 1.44 -1.03
N PRO A 17 22.11 0.44 -0.12
CA PRO A 17 20.88 -0.24 0.31
C PRO A 17 19.87 0.76 0.87
N GLY A 18 18.71 0.88 0.23
CA GLY A 18 17.55 1.57 0.80
C GLY A 18 17.44 3.09 0.58
N GLN A 19 18.42 3.78 -0.01
CA GLN A 19 18.29 5.22 -0.28
C GLN A 19 18.63 5.58 -1.74
N ILE A 20 17.61 6.01 -2.48
CA ILE A 20 17.76 6.50 -3.86
C ILE A 20 17.51 8.01 -3.84
N THR A 21 18.57 8.80 -4.01
CA THR A 21 18.44 10.26 -4.24
C THR A 21 18.18 10.49 -5.73
N GLY A 22 17.21 11.36 -6.06
CA GLY A 22 16.93 11.72 -7.45
C GLY A 22 16.13 10.70 -8.26
N ARG A 23 15.49 9.69 -7.64
CA ARG A 23 14.39 8.96 -8.33
C ARG A 23 13.26 9.96 -8.53
N PRO A 24 12.93 10.36 -9.77
CA PRO A 24 11.76 11.20 -9.96
C PRO A 24 10.52 10.42 -9.47
N ASN A 25 9.61 11.09 -8.77
CA ASN A 25 8.34 10.53 -8.26
C ASN A 25 7.53 9.78 -9.35
N ASN A 26 7.82 10.01 -10.63
CA ASN A 26 7.21 9.32 -11.77
C ASN A 26 7.83 7.96 -12.14
N ALA A 27 8.89 7.52 -11.47
CA ALA A 27 9.41 6.16 -11.62
C ALA A 27 8.50 5.21 -10.84
N SER A 28 7.28 5.03 -11.31
CA SER A 28 6.23 4.27 -10.65
C SER A 28 6.15 2.89 -11.29
N VAL A 29 5.94 1.86 -10.48
CA VAL A 29 5.52 0.56 -10.99
C VAL A 29 4.01 0.65 -11.18
N ASN A 30 3.51 0.29 -12.37
CA ASN A 30 2.08 0.06 -12.55
C ASN A 30 1.76 -1.31 -11.94
N MET A 31 0.85 -1.32 -10.98
CA MET A 31 0.38 -2.52 -10.31
C MET A 31 -1.01 -2.85 -10.84
N GLU A 32 -1.14 -3.97 -11.53
CA GLU A 32 -2.41 -4.39 -12.14
C GLU A 32 -2.70 -5.85 -11.76
N ASP A 33 -3.99 -6.17 -11.62
CA ASP A 33 -4.50 -7.55 -11.45
C ASP A 33 -4.04 -8.25 -10.16
N PHE A 34 -3.90 -7.50 -9.07
CA PHE A 34 -3.59 -8.07 -7.75
C PHE A 34 -4.86 -8.49 -7.00
N ALA A 35 -4.82 -9.69 -6.43
CA ALA A 35 -5.89 -10.19 -5.57
C ALA A 35 -5.33 -10.63 -4.21
N TRP A 36 -5.93 -10.13 -3.13
CA TRP A 36 -5.68 -10.57 -1.76
C TRP A 36 -6.92 -11.30 -1.26
N LYS A 37 -6.78 -12.58 -0.92
CA LYS A 37 -7.92 -13.42 -0.56
C LYS A 37 -7.68 -14.17 0.74
N ASN A 38 -8.69 -14.22 1.60
CA ASN A 38 -8.72 -15.03 2.81
C ASN A 38 -7.68 -14.64 3.87
N PHE A 39 -7.39 -13.34 4.00
CA PHE A 39 -6.49 -12.84 5.06
C PHE A 39 -7.26 -12.76 6.37
N ARG A 40 -6.76 -13.43 7.41
CA ARG A 40 -7.40 -13.50 8.73
C ARG A 40 -6.39 -13.28 9.83
N GLY A 41 -6.70 -12.46 10.82
CA GLY A 41 -5.82 -12.28 11.98
C GLY A 41 -6.01 -10.97 12.72
N THR A 42 -4.95 -10.54 13.39
CA THR A 42 -4.95 -9.30 14.19
C THR A 42 -3.75 -8.43 13.89
N ILE A 43 -3.93 -7.11 14.01
CA ILE A 43 -2.84 -6.12 13.92
C ILE A 43 -2.27 -5.89 15.32
N ASN A 44 -0.95 -5.88 15.46
CA ASN A 44 -0.31 -5.53 16.72
C ASN A 44 -0.45 -4.03 16.99
N THR A 45 -1.46 -3.66 17.78
CA THR A 45 -1.77 -2.28 18.18
C THR A 45 -0.89 -1.76 19.32
N PHE A 46 -0.02 -2.60 19.89
CA PHE A 46 0.79 -2.22 21.05
C PHE A 46 2.24 -1.95 20.66
N GLN A 47 2.78 -2.76 19.75
CA GLN A 47 4.15 -2.69 19.25
C GLN A 47 4.17 -3.03 17.75
N PRO A 48 3.64 -2.15 16.88
CA PRO A 48 3.67 -2.36 15.44
C PRO A 48 5.12 -2.39 14.91
N GLY A 49 5.32 -3.12 13.81
CA GLY A 49 6.62 -3.31 13.19
C GLY A 49 7.41 -4.51 13.75
N ASP A 50 8.63 -4.66 13.28
CA ASP A 50 9.55 -5.75 13.65
C ASP A 50 10.66 -5.30 14.63
N GLY A 51 10.58 -4.05 15.12
CA GLY A 51 11.57 -3.45 16.01
C GLY A 51 12.90 -3.09 15.34
N THR A 52 13.01 -3.20 14.01
CA THR A 52 14.27 -2.93 13.26
C THR A 52 14.44 -1.47 12.84
N CYS A 53 13.63 -0.57 13.40
CA CYS A 53 13.60 0.82 13.01
C CYS A 53 14.94 1.53 13.26
N VAL A 54 15.50 2.16 12.22
CA VAL A 54 16.80 2.84 12.26
C VAL A 54 16.70 4.37 12.46
N SER A 55 15.53 4.96 12.22
CA SER A 55 15.28 6.41 12.31
C SER A 55 13.81 6.71 12.61
N ASP A 56 13.50 7.87 13.19
CA ASP A 56 12.13 8.37 13.42
C ASP A 56 11.80 9.50 12.41
N PRO A 57 10.74 9.40 11.58
CA PRO A 57 9.76 8.30 11.51
C PRO A 57 10.37 6.99 10.97
N CYS A 58 9.83 5.86 11.43
CA CYS A 58 10.24 4.55 10.95
C CYS A 58 9.90 4.38 9.47
N TRP A 59 10.64 3.51 8.76
CA TRP A 59 10.47 3.33 7.32
C TRP A 59 9.06 2.84 6.92
N TYR A 60 8.36 2.15 7.83
CA TYR A 60 6.97 1.71 7.65
C TYR A 60 5.94 2.81 7.96
N ASP A 61 6.34 3.89 8.64
CA ASP A 61 5.50 5.06 8.93
C ASP A 61 5.76 6.23 7.96
N ALA A 62 6.89 6.18 7.24
CA ALA A 62 7.34 7.25 6.38
C ALA A 62 6.33 7.54 5.26
N GLY A 63 5.82 8.78 5.22
CA GLY A 63 4.80 9.19 4.24
C GLY A 63 3.35 8.98 4.70
N LEU A 64 3.14 8.33 5.85
CA LEU A 64 1.82 8.07 6.43
C LEU A 64 1.67 8.82 7.77
N PRO A 65 1.40 10.13 7.76
CA PRO A 65 1.30 10.89 9.00
C PRO A 65 0.09 10.44 9.83
N ASN A 66 0.26 10.42 11.15
CA ASN A 66 -0.80 10.18 12.14
C ASN A 66 -1.41 8.76 12.14
N LEU A 67 -0.63 7.72 11.84
CA LEU A 67 -1.07 6.33 12.01
C LEU A 67 -1.58 6.09 13.44
N GLN A 68 -2.73 5.44 13.56
CA GLN A 68 -3.38 5.13 14.84
C GLN A 68 -3.18 3.68 15.27
N GLN A 69 -2.45 2.91 14.45
CA GLN A 69 -2.15 1.48 14.63
C GLN A 69 -3.40 0.60 14.50
N THR A 70 -4.48 1.15 13.91
CA THR A 70 -5.74 0.45 13.61
C THR A 70 -5.90 0.18 12.12
N GLU A 71 -4.95 0.61 11.30
CA GLU A 71 -4.97 0.55 9.85
C GLU A 71 -4.88 -0.89 9.36
N THR A 72 -6.05 -1.46 9.06
CA THR A 72 -6.23 -2.84 8.60
C THR A 72 -5.80 -3.03 7.15
N ILE A 73 -6.06 -2.01 6.34
CA ILE A 73 -5.68 -1.99 4.93
C ILE A 73 -5.09 -0.62 4.65
N ILE A 74 -3.90 -0.60 4.06
CA ILE A 74 -3.29 0.61 3.49
C ILE A 74 -3.01 0.30 2.03
N ILE A 75 -3.62 1.06 1.11
CA ILE A 75 -3.35 0.99 -0.32
C ILE A 75 -2.81 2.35 -0.75
N GLU A 76 -1.52 2.38 -1.06
CA GLU A 76 -0.85 3.58 -1.57
C GLU A 76 -0.46 3.39 -3.04
N CYS A 77 -1.08 4.19 -3.89
CA CYS A 77 -0.79 4.25 -5.31
C CYS A 77 -0.06 5.56 -5.63
N ASN A 78 1.00 5.49 -6.42
CA ASN A 78 1.80 6.69 -6.71
C ASN A 78 1.00 7.76 -7.47
N THR A 79 0.15 7.33 -8.41
CA THR A 79 -0.81 8.18 -9.13
C THR A 79 -2.17 7.50 -9.18
N GLU A 80 -3.22 8.26 -9.53
CA GLU A 80 -4.58 7.74 -9.72
C GLU A 80 -4.68 6.64 -10.80
N SER A 81 -3.65 6.51 -11.65
CA SER A 81 -3.57 5.51 -12.72
C SER A 81 -2.58 4.37 -12.46
N SER A 82 -1.87 4.39 -11.32
CA SER A 82 -0.80 3.41 -11.04
C SER A 82 -1.32 2.07 -10.53
N CYS A 83 -2.56 2.01 -10.04
CA CYS A 83 -3.18 0.79 -9.51
C CYS A 83 -4.50 0.50 -10.22
N ARG A 84 -4.63 -0.71 -10.78
CA ARG A 84 -5.83 -1.13 -11.52
C ARG A 84 -6.22 -2.56 -11.17
N ASN A 85 -7.52 -2.82 -11.18
CA ASN A 85 -8.09 -4.16 -11.02
C ASN A 85 -7.59 -4.89 -9.76
N PHE A 86 -7.50 -4.15 -8.65
CA PHE A 86 -7.27 -4.74 -7.34
C PHE A 86 -8.55 -5.37 -6.81
N ASN A 87 -8.41 -6.48 -6.10
CA ASN A 87 -9.52 -7.20 -5.50
C ASN A 87 -9.14 -7.71 -4.10
N LEU A 88 -9.91 -7.33 -3.08
CA LEU A 88 -9.82 -7.84 -1.72
C LEU A 88 -11.05 -8.71 -1.44
N GLU A 89 -10.83 -9.97 -1.09
CA GLU A 89 -11.91 -10.93 -0.84
C GLU A 89 -11.71 -11.63 0.49
N ASN A 90 -12.76 -11.68 1.32
CA ASN A 90 -12.74 -12.37 2.61
C ASN A 90 -11.57 -11.92 3.51
N ILE A 91 -11.46 -10.61 3.73
CA ILE A 91 -10.48 -9.99 4.63
C ILE A 91 -11.12 -9.82 6.01
N GLU A 92 -10.56 -10.49 7.01
CA GLU A 92 -11.04 -10.48 8.39
C GLU A 92 -9.86 -10.20 9.33
N ILE A 93 -9.50 -8.93 9.43
CA ILE A 93 -8.39 -8.45 10.24
C ILE A 93 -8.94 -7.42 11.24
N TYR A 94 -8.52 -7.52 12.50
CA TYR A 94 -8.96 -6.60 13.56
C TYR A 94 -7.78 -6.10 14.42
N PRO A 95 -7.83 -4.85 14.92
CA PRO A 95 -6.89 -4.35 15.91
C PRO A 95 -6.91 -5.20 17.20
N GLN A 96 -5.74 -5.53 17.77
CA GLN A 96 -5.65 -6.31 19.02
C GLN A 96 -6.30 -5.63 20.24
N ASP A 97 -6.36 -4.30 20.23
CA ASP A 97 -7.03 -3.50 21.27
C ASP A 97 -8.54 -3.33 21.03
N TYR A 98 -9.09 -3.98 19.99
CA TYR A 98 -10.50 -3.92 19.59
C TYR A 98 -11.04 -2.52 19.26
N ARG A 99 -10.17 -1.53 19.03
CA ARG A 99 -10.60 -0.29 18.38
C ARG A 99 -11.10 -0.58 16.97
N ASN A 100 -11.85 0.36 16.42
CA ASN A 100 -12.41 0.20 15.08
C ASN A 100 -11.29 0.04 14.05
N PRO A 101 -11.33 -1.00 13.20
CA PRO A 101 -10.39 -1.14 12.09
C PRO A 101 -10.54 0.05 11.14
N THR A 102 -9.42 0.54 10.61
CA THR A 102 -9.39 1.66 9.66
C THR A 102 -8.76 1.26 8.34
N VAL A 103 -9.02 2.05 7.30
CA VAL A 103 -8.42 1.93 5.97
C VAL A 103 -7.77 3.27 5.60
N ILE A 104 -6.63 3.20 4.93
CA ILE A 104 -6.02 4.32 4.23
C ILE A 104 -5.94 3.99 2.74
N CYS A 105 -6.45 4.90 1.91
CA CYS A 105 -6.38 4.81 0.46
C CYS A 105 -5.79 6.10 -0.11
N ILE A 106 -4.68 5.97 -0.84
CA ILE A 106 -4.04 7.09 -1.54
C ILE A 106 -4.04 6.75 -3.02
N ASN A 107 -4.74 7.55 -3.82
CA ASN A 107 -4.88 7.40 -5.28
C ASN A 107 -5.44 6.05 -5.78
N ALA A 108 -5.93 5.18 -4.90
CA ALA A 108 -6.62 3.94 -5.26
C ALA A 108 -8.08 4.22 -5.59
N THR A 109 -8.34 4.68 -6.81
CA THR A 109 -9.69 5.12 -7.22
C THR A 109 -10.63 3.93 -7.48
N SER A 110 -11.92 4.09 -7.15
CA SER A 110 -12.96 3.11 -7.47
C SER A 110 -13.18 2.96 -8.97
N THR A 111 -12.92 4.00 -9.76
CA THR A 111 -13.02 3.95 -11.23
C THR A 111 -12.09 2.91 -11.84
N LEU A 112 -10.88 2.74 -11.29
CA LEU A 112 -9.92 1.74 -11.77
C LEU A 112 -9.97 0.43 -10.99
N ASN A 113 -10.63 0.42 -9.83
CA ASN A 113 -10.76 -0.74 -8.94
C ASN A 113 -12.24 -0.90 -8.53
N PRO A 114 -13.15 -1.14 -9.48
CA PRO A 114 -14.58 -1.24 -9.18
C PRO A 114 -14.89 -2.44 -8.27
N ASP A 115 -14.09 -3.50 -8.37
CA ASP A 115 -14.24 -4.75 -7.62
C ASP A 115 -13.26 -4.84 -6.44
N LEU A 116 -12.87 -3.70 -5.87
CA LEU A 116 -11.89 -3.67 -4.78
C LEU A 116 -12.33 -4.48 -3.55
N GLY A 117 -13.63 -4.61 -3.30
CA GLY A 117 -14.19 -5.37 -2.17
C GLY A 117 -14.27 -4.60 -0.85
N ILE A 118 -13.83 -3.34 -0.83
CA ILE A 118 -13.93 -2.43 0.31
C ILE A 118 -14.30 -1.02 -0.18
N ASN A 119 -14.91 -0.22 0.69
CA ASN A 119 -15.01 1.21 0.42
C ASN A 119 -13.64 1.88 0.64
N CYS A 120 -12.93 2.21 -0.44
CA CYS A 120 -11.62 2.86 -0.37
C CYS A 120 -11.75 4.35 -0.03
N ALA A 121 -12.09 4.64 1.22
CA ALA A 121 -12.13 5.98 1.78
C ALA A 121 -11.41 5.97 3.13
N ASN A 122 -10.55 6.97 3.36
CA ASN A 122 -9.83 7.10 4.63
C ASN A 122 -10.83 7.13 5.80
N GLY A 123 -10.71 6.20 6.75
CA GLY A 123 -11.64 6.07 7.86
C GLY A 123 -11.94 4.63 8.22
N THR A 124 -13.15 4.34 8.68
CA THR A 124 -13.56 3.00 9.16
C THR A 124 -13.52 1.96 8.04
N PHE A 125 -12.91 0.81 8.33
CA PHE A 125 -12.98 -0.36 7.47
C PHE A 125 -14.41 -0.89 7.40
N ALA A 126 -14.97 -0.87 6.19
CA ALA A 126 -16.28 -1.41 5.87
C ALA A 126 -16.15 -2.33 4.65
N PRO A 127 -16.24 -3.67 4.84
CA PRO A 127 -16.27 -4.59 3.71
C PRO A 127 -17.53 -4.35 2.87
N LEU A 128 -17.37 -4.40 1.56
CA LEU A 128 -18.48 -4.39 0.62
C LEU A 128 -18.82 -5.85 0.36
N SER A 129 -19.92 -6.31 0.96
CA SER A 129 -20.47 -7.67 0.93
C SER A 129 -20.34 -8.40 -0.40
#